data_AF-A0A925TJ48-F1
#
_entry.id   AF-A0A925TJ48-F1
#
_cell.length_a   1.000
_cell.length_b   1.000
_cell.length_c   1.000
_cell.angle_alpha   90.00
_cell.angle_beta   90.00
_cell.angle_gamma   90.00
#
_symmetry.space_group_name_H-M   'P 1'
#
loop_
_entity.id
_entity.type
_entity.pdbx_description
1 polymer ?
#
loop_
_entity_poly.entity_id
_entity_poly.type
_entity_poly.pdbx_seq_one_letter_code
_entity_poly.pdbx_strand_id
1 'polypeptide(L)'
;MKHSKTDYRGGEAVALSTKALSLTVTTAVGPRVVELKSVAGKKAGNLFLRMPDDEPRYHGYYLRGGHRLWHSPEDIVRTYQPDDEPLAVKPLKNGIALAQPTEEKTGLQKAMKLEVQGERTVKVTHALTNHGLWTVETSA
;
A
#
# COMPACT_ATOMS: atom_id res chain seq x y z
N MET A 1 -7.59 -9.70 -15.33
CA MET A 1 -7.71 -8.93 -14.09
C MET A 1 -8.47 -7.67 -14.42
N LYS A 2 -9.43 -7.26 -13.58
CA LYS A 2 -10.15 -6.00 -13.79
C LYS A 2 -9.59 -4.95 -12.84
N HIS A 3 -9.25 -3.78 -13.37
CA HIS A 3 -8.97 -2.58 -12.61
C HIS A 3 -10.25 -1.74 -12.60
N SER A 4 -10.67 -1.26 -11.43
CA SER A 4 -11.74 -0.28 -11.32
C SER A 4 -11.39 0.76 -10.27
N LYS A 5 -11.68 2.03 -10.56
CA LYS A 5 -11.57 3.10 -9.57
C LYS A 5 -12.51 2.81 -8.39
N THR A 6 -12.05 3.12 -7.19
CA THR A 6 -12.81 3.04 -5.95
C THR A 6 -12.33 4.13 -4.99
N ASP A 7 -12.90 4.18 -3.79
CA ASP A 7 -12.60 5.16 -2.76
C ASP A 7 -12.02 4.48 -1.51
N TYR A 8 -11.04 5.12 -0.89
CA TYR A 8 -10.63 4.83 0.48
C TYR A 8 -10.48 6.14 1.26
N ARG A 9 -11.38 6.35 2.24
CA ARG A 9 -11.39 7.54 3.12
C ARG A 9 -11.48 8.87 2.33
N GLY A 10 -12.24 8.91 1.24
CA GLY A 10 -12.36 10.09 0.38
C GLY A 10 -11.20 10.28 -0.61
N GLY A 11 -10.23 9.36 -0.64
CA GLY A 11 -9.11 9.35 -1.58
C GLY A 11 -9.26 8.30 -2.68
N GLU A 12 -8.70 8.59 -3.86
CA GLU A 12 -8.69 7.63 -4.96
C GLU A 12 -7.95 6.33 -4.58
N ALA A 13 -8.55 5.22 -4.97
CA ALA A 13 -8.02 3.87 -4.86
C ALA A 13 -8.37 3.05 -6.10
N VAL A 14 -7.72 1.90 -6.26
CA VAL A 14 -7.97 0.95 -7.34
C VAL A 14 -8.32 -0.41 -6.76
N ALA A 15 -9.46 -0.95 -7.18
CA ALA A 15 -9.80 -2.34 -6.95
C ALA A 15 -9.21 -3.23 -8.05
N LEU A 16 -8.61 -4.32 -7.61
CA LEU A 16 -7.88 -5.33 -8.36
C LEU A 16 -8.60 -6.66 -8.14
N SER A 17 -9.33 -7.15 -9.15
CA SER A 17 -10.17 -8.35 -8.97
C SER A 17 -9.83 -9.50 -9.91
N THR A 18 -9.87 -10.70 -9.35
CA THR A 18 -9.97 -11.99 -10.05
C THR A 18 -11.40 -12.54 -9.89
N LYS A 19 -11.66 -13.77 -10.36
CA LYS A 19 -12.95 -14.43 -10.09
C LYS A 19 -13.14 -14.83 -8.62
N ALA A 20 -12.05 -14.95 -7.86
CA ALA A 20 -12.08 -15.45 -6.48
C ALA A 20 -11.68 -14.41 -5.43
N LEU A 21 -10.87 -13.40 -5.79
CA LEU A 21 -10.35 -12.38 -4.87
C LEU A 21 -10.58 -10.96 -5.38
N SER A 22 -10.77 -10.03 -4.45
CA SER A 22 -10.72 -8.59 -4.71
C SER A 22 -9.76 -7.94 -3.72
N LEU A 23 -8.85 -7.11 -4.23
CA LEU A 23 -7.91 -6.32 -3.45
C LEU A 23 -8.17 -4.84 -3.70
N THR A 24 -8.13 -4.02 -2.66
CA THR A 24 -8.20 -2.55 -2.80
C THR A 24 -6.83 -1.98 -2.48
N VAL A 25 -6.23 -1.29 -3.45
CA VAL A 25 -4.95 -0.60 -3.28
C VAL A 25 -5.15 0.91 -3.33
N THR A 26 -4.49 1.65 -2.45
CA THR A 26 -4.60 3.11 -2.42
C THR A 26 -3.75 3.74 -3.52
N THR A 27 -4.24 4.84 -4.10
CA THR A 27 -3.47 5.63 -5.08
C THR A 27 -3.34 7.09 -4.70
N ALA A 28 -4.24 7.62 -3.86
CA ALA A 28 -4.14 8.96 -3.29
C ALA A 28 -3.23 9.04 -2.05
N VAL A 29 -2.91 7.89 -1.42
CA VAL A 29 -2.04 7.75 -0.25
C VAL A 29 -1.30 6.40 -0.34
N GLY A 30 -0.25 6.18 0.44
CA GLY A 30 0.39 4.86 0.62
C GLY A 30 1.82 4.77 0.10
N PRO A 31 2.26 3.62 -0.47
CA PRO A 31 1.47 2.51 -1.05
C PRO A 31 0.93 1.49 -0.05
N ARG A 32 -0.35 1.12 -0.18
CA ARG A 32 -1.03 0.17 0.71
C ARG A 32 -2.00 -0.75 -0.01
N VAL A 33 -2.19 -1.95 0.53
CA VAL A 33 -3.35 -2.81 0.26
C VAL A 33 -4.28 -2.73 1.46
N VAL A 34 -5.37 -1.99 1.34
CA VAL A 34 -6.27 -1.69 2.47
C VAL A 34 -7.36 -2.74 2.64
N GLU A 35 -7.67 -3.49 1.58
CA GLU A 35 -8.64 -4.57 1.64
C GLU A 35 -8.21 -5.79 0.82
N LEU A 36 -8.50 -6.98 1.34
CA LEU A 36 -8.43 -8.26 0.65
C LEU A 36 -9.68 -9.07 1.00
N LYS A 37 -10.48 -9.42 -0.01
CA LYS A 37 -11.78 -10.10 0.16
C LYS A 37 -11.90 -11.27 -0.81
N SER A 38 -12.61 -12.32 -0.39
CA SER A 38 -13.13 -13.31 -1.35
C SER A 38 -14.29 -12.71 -2.14
N VAL A 39 -14.34 -12.95 -3.45
CA VAL A 39 -15.48 -12.56 -4.31
C VAL A 39 -16.60 -13.61 -4.21
N ALA A 40 -16.26 -14.86 -3.88
CA ALA A 40 -17.22 -15.93 -3.68
C ALA A 40 -17.67 -16.00 -2.21
N GLY A 41 -18.97 -15.80 -1.96
CA GLY A 41 -19.62 -16.02 -0.67
C GLY A 41 -20.27 -14.76 -0.07
N LYS A 42 -21.52 -14.88 0.39
CA LYS A 42 -22.34 -13.79 0.97
C LYS A 42 -21.79 -13.19 2.29
N LYS A 43 -20.72 -13.76 2.86
CA LYS A 43 -20.11 -13.35 4.15
C LYS A 43 -18.61 -13.02 4.05
N ALA A 44 -18.07 -12.84 2.84
CA ALA A 44 -16.65 -12.55 2.68
C ALA A 44 -16.32 -11.11 3.15
N GLY A 45 -15.89 -10.98 4.40
CA GLY A 45 -15.37 -9.74 4.96
C GLY A 45 -13.96 -9.41 4.48
N ASN A 46 -13.50 -8.20 4.78
CA ASN A 46 -12.09 -7.84 4.61
C ASN A 46 -11.23 -8.71 5.54
N LEU A 47 -10.18 -9.34 5.00
CA LEU A 47 -9.20 -10.09 5.78
C LEU A 47 -8.22 -9.17 6.52
N PHE A 48 -8.00 -7.97 6.01
CA PHE A 48 -7.13 -7.01 6.67
C PHE A 48 -7.88 -6.17 7.70
N LEU A 49 -7.16 -5.75 8.74
CA LEU A 49 -7.65 -4.76 9.69
C LEU A 49 -7.85 -3.43 8.97
N ARG A 50 -9.00 -2.79 9.19
CA ARG A 50 -9.25 -1.40 8.82
C ARG A 50 -9.40 -0.58 10.09
N MET A 51 -8.57 0.44 10.23
CA MET A 51 -8.68 1.39 11.35
C MET A 51 -9.84 2.37 11.09
N PRO A 52 -10.45 2.94 12.15
CA PRO A 52 -11.43 4.01 12.02
C PRO A 52 -10.92 5.19 11.18
N ASP A 53 -11.85 5.87 10.51
CA ASP A 53 -11.51 6.98 9.61
C ASP A 53 -11.12 8.25 10.39
N ASP A 54 -11.42 8.31 11.69
CA ASP A 54 -11.10 9.37 12.64
C ASP A 54 -9.93 9.03 13.59
N GLU A 55 -9.25 7.91 13.36
CA GLU A 55 -8.08 7.49 14.16
C GLU A 55 -7.02 8.61 14.23
N PRO A 56 -6.51 8.96 15.43
CA PRO A 56 -5.51 10.00 15.58
C PRO A 56 -4.19 9.65 14.87
N ARG A 57 -3.44 10.68 14.48
CA ARG A 57 -2.09 10.49 13.95
C ARG A 57 -1.13 10.12 15.08
N TYR A 58 -0.24 9.19 14.82
CA TYR A 58 0.85 8.81 15.71
C TYR A 58 2.16 9.36 15.13
N HIS A 59 2.71 10.40 15.76
CA HIS A 59 3.92 11.09 15.27
C HIS A 59 3.83 11.58 13.82
N GLY A 60 2.66 12.07 13.43
CA GLY A 60 2.40 12.53 12.07
C GLY A 60 1.99 11.42 11.10
N TYR A 61 2.08 10.15 11.47
CA TYR A 61 1.69 9.01 10.64
C TYR A 61 0.25 8.54 10.93
N TYR A 62 -0.53 8.20 9.90
CA TYR A 62 -1.84 7.58 10.06
C TYR A 62 -1.76 6.05 10.06
N LEU A 63 -2.30 5.44 11.12
CA LEU A 63 -2.58 4.01 11.15
C LEU A 63 -3.83 3.73 10.32
N ARG A 64 -3.62 3.22 9.11
CA ARG A 64 -4.71 2.91 8.14
C ARG A 64 -5.15 1.44 8.19
N GLY A 65 -4.38 0.59 8.86
CA GLY A 65 -4.46 -0.86 8.74
C GLY A 65 -4.00 -1.33 7.36
N GLY A 66 -4.48 -2.49 6.93
CA GLY A 66 -4.08 -3.09 5.67
C GLY A 66 -2.67 -3.67 5.70
N HIS A 67 -2.09 -3.75 4.51
CA HIS A 67 -0.73 -4.21 4.25
C HIS A 67 0.11 -3.06 3.66
N ARG A 68 1.31 -2.84 4.21
CA ARG A 68 2.27 -1.77 3.84
C ARG A 68 3.68 -2.25 4.11
N LEU A 69 4.66 -1.75 3.34
CA LEU A 69 6.07 -1.91 3.68
C LEU A 69 6.45 -1.08 4.91
N TRP A 70 6.98 -1.74 5.93
CA TRP A 70 7.69 -1.11 7.06
C TRP A 70 9.17 -1.47 6.99
N HIS A 71 10.05 -0.71 7.64
CA HIS A 71 11.46 -1.06 7.75
C HIS A 71 11.97 -0.86 9.17
N SER A 72 13.06 -1.53 9.53
CA SER A 72 13.77 -1.42 10.81
C SER A 72 15.20 -0.86 10.62
N PRO A 73 15.90 -0.46 11.69
CA PRO A 73 15.41 -0.29 13.06
C PRO A 73 14.25 0.70 13.14
N GLU A 74 13.32 0.45 14.05
CA GLU A 74 12.20 1.35 14.28
C GLU A 74 12.70 2.63 14.95
N ASP A 75 12.30 3.77 14.41
CA ASP A 75 12.67 5.08 14.94
C ASP A 75 11.57 6.09 14.61
N ILE A 76 11.17 6.87 15.61
CA ILE A 76 10.08 7.84 15.49
C ILE A 76 10.27 8.86 14.37
N VAL A 77 11.51 9.22 14.04
CA VAL A 77 11.82 10.14 12.95
C VAL A 77 11.94 9.38 11.64
N ARG A 78 12.43 8.14 11.63
CA ARG A 78 12.70 7.43 10.36
C ARG A 78 11.53 6.59 9.83
N THR A 79 10.81 5.88 10.70
CA THR A 79 9.80 4.89 10.27
C THR A 79 8.38 5.43 10.25
N TYR A 80 8.10 6.49 11.01
CA TYR A 80 6.81 7.16 11.09
C TYR A 80 6.66 8.29 10.06
N GLN A 81 7.36 8.19 8.93
CA GLN A 81 7.14 9.11 7.81
C GLN A 81 5.70 8.98 7.29
N PRO A 82 4.95 10.10 7.19
CA PRO A 82 3.61 10.11 6.65
C PRO A 82 3.63 9.67 5.18
N ASP A 83 2.56 9.01 4.77
CA ASP A 83 2.40 8.50 3.41
C ASP A 83 1.09 9.01 2.79
N ASP A 84 0.81 10.29 2.99
CA ASP A 84 -0.47 10.93 2.65
C ASP A 84 -0.51 11.57 1.24
N GLU A 85 0.54 11.36 0.46
CA GLU A 85 0.65 11.93 -0.87
C GLU A 85 0.22 10.95 -1.97
N PRO A 86 -0.31 11.46 -3.10
CA PRO A 86 -0.64 10.65 -4.26
C PRO A 86 0.58 9.88 -4.80
N LEU A 87 0.32 8.67 -5.28
CA LEU A 87 1.35 7.77 -5.77
C LEU A 87 1.57 7.93 -7.27
N ALA A 88 2.78 7.66 -7.71
CA ALA A 88 3.03 7.31 -9.11
C ALA A 88 2.40 5.94 -9.38
N VAL A 89 1.41 5.90 -10.28
CA VAL A 89 0.66 4.68 -10.62
C VAL A 89 1.00 4.21 -12.02
N LYS A 90 1.47 2.97 -12.15
CA LYS A 90 1.72 2.32 -13.45
C LYS A 90 0.89 1.03 -13.55
N PRO A 91 -0.19 1.02 -14.35
CA PRO A 91 -0.91 -0.21 -14.65
C PRO A 91 0.00 -1.22 -15.34
N LEU A 92 -0.13 -2.50 -14.98
CA LEU A 92 0.55 -3.62 -15.61
C LEU A 92 -0.47 -4.57 -16.21
N LYS A 93 -0.05 -5.43 -17.16
CA LYS A 93 -0.93 -6.40 -17.83
C LYS A 93 -1.74 -7.26 -16.84
N ASN A 94 -1.10 -7.69 -15.75
CA ASN A 94 -1.68 -8.53 -14.70
C ASN A 94 -1.53 -7.93 -13.30
N GLY A 95 -1.45 -6.60 -13.19
CA GLY A 95 -1.08 -6.00 -11.92
C GLY A 95 -1.05 -4.48 -11.90
N ILE A 96 -0.37 -3.94 -10.91
CA ILE A 96 -0.13 -2.51 -10.75
C ILE A 96 1.20 -2.31 -10.04
N ALA A 97 1.95 -1.28 -10.45
CA ALA A 97 3.11 -0.79 -9.73
C ALA A 97 2.79 0.60 -9.16
N LEU A 98 3.16 0.79 -7.90
CA LEU A 98 2.89 1.97 -7.11
C LEU A 98 4.19 2.44 -6.47
N ALA A 99 4.48 3.73 -6.52
CA ALA A 99 5.58 4.33 -5.78
C ALA A 99 5.10 5.64 -5.13
N GLN A 100 5.40 5.82 -3.85
CA GLN A 100 5.20 7.12 -3.20
C GLN A 100 6.27 8.12 -3.64
N PRO A 101 6.07 9.43 -3.39
CA PRO A 101 7.16 10.39 -3.37
C PRO A 101 8.30 9.95 -2.46
N THR A 102 9.50 10.44 -2.73
CA THR A 102 10.64 10.25 -1.83
C THR A 102 10.38 11.00 -0.53
N GLU A 103 10.54 10.33 0.60
CA GLU A 103 10.39 10.92 1.93
C GLU A 103 11.44 12.01 2.14
N GLU A 104 11.02 13.24 2.39
CA GLU A 104 11.92 14.39 2.50
C GLU A 104 12.98 14.22 3.59
N LYS A 105 12.62 13.63 4.74
CA LYS A 105 13.51 13.52 5.90
C LYS A 105 14.51 12.37 5.80
N THR A 106 14.16 11.29 5.10
CA THR A 106 14.97 10.07 5.05
C THR A 106 15.67 9.89 3.71
N GLY A 107 15.18 10.54 2.64
CA GLY A 107 15.61 10.28 1.27
C GLY A 107 15.16 8.92 0.74
N LEU A 108 14.34 8.18 1.49
CA LEU A 108 13.87 6.85 1.10
C LEU A 108 12.58 6.94 0.29
N GLN A 109 12.42 6.04 -0.67
CA GLN A 109 11.20 5.89 -1.44
C GLN A 109 10.69 4.46 -1.32
N LYS A 110 9.44 4.30 -0.87
CA LYS A 110 8.77 3.00 -0.85
C LYS A 110 7.99 2.76 -2.14
N ALA A 111 8.06 1.53 -2.65
CA ALA A 111 7.27 1.10 -3.78
C ALA A 111 6.68 -0.29 -3.53
N MET A 112 5.55 -0.54 -4.18
CA MET A 112 4.84 -1.81 -4.13
C MET A 112 4.39 -2.19 -5.53
N LYS A 113 4.69 -3.42 -5.93
CA LYS A 113 4.18 -4.02 -7.17
C LYS A 113 3.31 -5.22 -6.82
N LEU A 114 2.07 -5.21 -7.29
CA LEU A 114 1.15 -6.34 -7.17
C LEU A 114 0.98 -7.01 -8.52
N GLU A 115 1.14 -8.33 -8.57
CA GLU A 115 1.02 -9.13 -9.78
C GLU A 115 0.13 -10.35 -9.50
N VAL A 116 -0.98 -10.47 -10.23
CA VAL A 116 -1.85 -11.65 -10.17
C VAL A 116 -1.15 -12.80 -10.88
N GLN A 117 -0.97 -13.91 -10.17
CA GLN A 117 -0.35 -15.14 -10.66
C GLN A 117 -1.36 -16.28 -10.84
N GLY A 118 -2.58 -16.14 -10.32
CA GLY A 118 -3.66 -17.10 -10.47
C GLY A 118 -4.97 -16.55 -9.90
N GLU A 119 -6.05 -17.34 -9.87
CA GLU A 119 -7.33 -16.86 -9.35
C GLU A 119 -7.29 -16.52 -7.86
N ARG A 120 -6.44 -17.21 -7.08
CA ARG A 120 -6.29 -17.02 -5.63
C ARG A 120 -4.87 -16.65 -5.20
N THR A 121 -4.01 -16.27 -6.15
CA THR A 121 -2.58 -16.00 -5.87
C THR A 121 -2.19 -14.65 -6.43
N VAL A 122 -1.71 -13.78 -5.54
CA VAL A 122 -1.18 -12.46 -5.87
C VAL A 122 0.22 -12.37 -5.28
N LYS A 123 1.20 -12.04 -6.11
CA LYS A 123 2.55 -11.71 -5.68
C LYS A 123 2.62 -10.24 -5.34
N VAL A 124 3.12 -9.91 -4.16
CA VAL A 124 3.45 -8.54 -3.75
C VAL A 124 4.96 -8.43 -3.68
N THR A 125 5.53 -7.49 -4.43
CA THR A 125 6.95 -7.16 -4.38
C THR A 125 7.10 -5.78 -3.78
N HIS A 126 7.84 -5.66 -2.69
CA HIS A 126 8.22 -4.37 -2.11
C HIS A 126 9.58 -3.94 -2.63
N ALA A 127 9.78 -2.63 -2.74
CA ALA A 127 11.09 -2.05 -2.96
C ALA A 127 11.26 -0.82 -2.06
N LEU A 128 12.48 -0.66 -1.55
CA LEU A 128 12.92 0.53 -0.82
C LEU A 128 14.14 1.07 -1.56
N THR A 129 14.05 2.31 -2.04
CA THR A 129 15.14 2.97 -2.77
C THR A 129 15.68 4.11 -1.93
N ASN A 130 16.99 4.17 -1.76
CA ASN A 130 17.65 5.31 -1.11
C ASN A 130 18.11 6.31 -2.17
N HIS A 131 17.50 7.49 -2.17
CA HIS A 131 17.87 8.63 -3.00
C HIS A 131 18.71 9.67 -2.23
N GLY A 132 19.02 9.41 -0.96
CA GLY A 132 19.92 10.24 -0.15
C GLY A 132 21.39 10.04 -0.54
N LEU A 133 22.25 10.98 -0.12
CA LEU A 133 23.68 10.92 -0.47
C LEU A 133 24.48 9.92 0.38
N TRP A 134 23.89 9.39 1.45
CA TRP A 134 24.56 8.51 2.41
C TRP A 134 23.87 7.16 2.46
N THR A 135 24.65 6.10 2.68
CA THR A 135 24.12 4.75 2.93
C THR A 135 23.24 4.74 4.17
N VAL A 136 22.11 4.02 4.09
CA VAL A 136 21.20 3.79 5.21
C VAL A 136 21.09 2.29 5.46
N GLU A 137 21.23 1.88 6.71
CA GLU A 137 20.99 0.49 7.12
C GLU A 137 19.50 0.27 7.38
N THR A 138 18.92 -0.68 6.65
CA THR A 138 17.50 -1.03 6.74
C THR A 138 17.30 -2.55 6.68
N SER A 139 16.33 -3.08 7.42
CA SER A 139 15.73 -4.40 7.15
C SER A 139 14.24 -4.24 6.90
N ALA A 140 13.66 -5.11 6.07
CA ALA A 140 12.23 -5.16 5.76
C ALA A 140 11.59 -6.41 6.35
#